data_AF-A0A2E6PUM4-F1
#
_entry.id   AF-A0A2E6PUM4-F1
#
_cell.length_a   1.000
_cell.length_b   1.000
_cell.length_c   1.000
_cell.angle_alpha   90.00
_cell.angle_beta   90.00
_cell.angle_gamma   90.00
#
_symmetry.space_group_name_H-M   'P 1'
#
loop_
_entity.id
_entity.type
_entity.pdbx_description
1 polymer ?
#
loop_
_entity_poly.entity_id
_entity_poly.type
_entity_poly.pdbx_seq_one_letter_code
_entity_poly.pdbx_strand_id
1 'polypeptide(L)' 'MKLSDYLKKNNLTQRDFLLKAKEDHGATFSRFALVKWCNGSRIPRPEDMRLINLATDGIVRPDDFYLTETS' A
#
# COMPACT_ATOMS: atom_id res chain seq x y z
N MET A 1 -5.86 -2.35 -8.33
CA MET A 1 -4.61 -3.14 -8.32
C MET A 1 -4.21 -3.41 -6.87
N LYS A 2 -3.79 -4.63 -6.51
CA LYS A 2 -3.31 -4.90 -5.15
C LYS A 2 -1.98 -4.18 -4.89
N LEU A 3 -1.76 -3.74 -3.65
CA LEU A 3 -0.52 -3.06 -3.26
C LEU A 3 0.74 -3.91 -3.52
N SER A 4 0.65 -5.22 -3.27
CA SER A 4 1.76 -6.16 -3.54
C SER A 4 2.13 -6.22 -5.03
N ASP A 5 1.15 -6.16 -5.92
CA ASP A 5 1.39 -6.15 -7.37
C ASP A 5 1.98 -4.82 -7.84
N TYR A 6 1.53 -3.71 -7.25
CA TYR A 6 2.14 -2.39 -7.49
C TYR A 6 3.63 -2.40 -7.13
N LEU A 7 3.98 -2.94 -5.96
CA LEU A 7 5.38 -3.03 -5.53
C LEU A 7 6.22 -3.85 -6.51
N LYS A 8 5.73 -5.02 -6.93
CA LYS A 8 6.42 -5.88 -7.91
C LYS A 8 6.57 -5.18 -9.26
N LYS A 9 5.51 -4.56 -9.78
CA LYS A 9 5.51 -3.88 -11.09
C LYS A 9 6.52 -2.73 -11.14
N ASN A 10 6.72 -2.04 -10.03
CA ASN A 10 7.66 -0.92 -9.92
C ASN A 10 9.04 -1.34 -9.38
N ASN A 11 9.30 -2.64 -9.19
CA ASN A 11 10.53 -3.17 -8.61
C ASN A 11 10.88 -2.53 -7.25
N LEU A 12 9.87 -2.22 -6.44
CA LEU A 12 10.01 -1.61 -5.13
C LEU A 12 9.96 -2.65 -4.02
N THR A 13 10.89 -2.59 -3.08
CA THR A 13 10.72 -3.32 -1.82
C THR A 13 9.71 -2.59 -0.92
N GLN A 14 9.20 -3.28 0.10
CA GLN A 14 8.38 -2.64 1.14
C GLN A 14 9.12 -1.48 1.81
N ARG A 15 10.45 -1.57 1.94
CA ARG A 15 11.26 -0.51 2.53
C ARG A 15 11.33 0.72 1.62
N ASP A 16 11.51 0.50 0.32
CA ASP A 16 11.63 1.60 -0.64
C ASP A 16 10.30 2.34 -0.76
N PHE A 17 9.18 1.60 -0.76
CA PHE A 17 7.85 2.21 -0.72
C PHE A 17 7.59 3.02 0.55
N LEU A 18 8.03 2.53 1.72
CA LEU A 18 7.93 3.28 2.98
C LEU A 18 8.68 4.60 2.91
N LEU A 19 9.91 4.57 2.40
CA LEU A 19 10.74 5.76 2.25
C LEU A 19 10.07 6.75 1.29
N LYS A 20 9.65 6.28 0.11
CA LYS A 20 8.91 7.09 -0.87
C LYS A 20 7.66 7.74 -0.26
N ALA A 21 6.79 6.95 0.35
CA ALA A 21 5.54 7.46 0.93
C ALA A 21 5.79 8.44 2.08
N LYS A 22 6.87 8.25 2.85
CA LYS A 22 7.28 9.16 3.92
C LYS A 22 7.82 10.49 3.36
N GLU A 23 8.67 10.43 2.33
CA GLU A 23 9.30 11.59 1.71
C GLU A 23 8.29 12.43 0.92
N ASP A 24 7.43 11.78 0.14
CA ASP A 24 6.49 12.47 -0.75
C ASP A 24 5.23 12.97 -0.02
N HIS A 25 4.76 12.23 0.99
CA HIS A 25 3.43 12.44 1.59
C HIS A 25 3.39 12.38 3.12
N GLY A 26 4.55 12.29 3.79
CA GLY A 26 4.62 12.30 5.27
C GLY A 26 4.06 11.04 5.93
N ALA A 27 3.99 9.92 5.21
CA ALA A 27 3.46 8.67 5.76
C ALA A 27 4.31 8.10 6.91
N THR A 28 3.63 7.53 7.91
CA THR A 28 4.25 7.01 9.15
C THR A 28 3.96 5.53 9.43
N PHE A 29 3.42 4.80 8.45
CA PHE A 29 3.10 3.39 8.63
C PHE A 29 4.37 2.51 8.75
N SER A 30 4.28 1.40 9.47
CA SER A 30 5.42 0.50 9.72
C SER A 30 5.57 -0.56 8.63
N ARG A 31 6.79 -1.11 8.49
CA ARG A 31 7.04 -2.23 7.57
C ARG A 31 6.16 -3.45 7.85
N PHE A 32 5.91 -3.75 9.12
CA PHE A 32 5.04 -4.86 9.50
C PHE A 32 3.58 -4.62 9.10
N ALA A 33 3.09 -3.38 9.19
CA ALA A 33 1.76 -3.02 8.71
C ALA A 33 1.68 -3.21 7.18
N LEU A 34 2.67 -2.69 6.46
CA LEU A 34 2.74 -2.80 4.99
C LEU A 34 2.75 -4.25 4.51
N VAL A 35 3.48 -5.15 5.19
CA VAL A 35 3.48 -6.60 4.90
C VAL A 35 2.08 -7.20 5.07
N LYS A 36 1.37 -6.85 6.15
CA LYS A 36 -0.01 -7.32 6.40
C LYS A 36 -1.03 -6.78 5.39
N TRP A 37 -0.76 -5.61 4.82
CA TRP A 37 -1.60 -5.04 3.76
C TRP A 37 -1.32 -5.71 2.41
N CYS A 38 -0.04 -5.98 2.10
CA CYS A 38 0.37 -6.64 0.87
C CYS A 38 -0.17 -8.08 0.75
N ASN A 39 -0.27 -8.80 1.86
CA ASN A 39 -0.78 -10.18 1.89
C ASN A 39 -2.28 -10.27 2.22
N GLY A 40 -2.98 -9.14 2.36
CA GLY A 40 -4.41 -9.10 2.66
C GLY A 40 -4.80 -9.55 4.08
N SER A 41 -3.84 -9.84 4.97
CA SER A 41 -4.12 -10.25 6.35
C SER A 41 -4.69 -9.11 7.21
N ARG A 42 -4.53 -7.86 6.77
CA ARG A 42 -5.10 -6.68 7.44
C ARG A 42 -5.46 -5.62 6.40
N ILE A 43 -6.54 -4.90 6.67
CA ILE A 43 -6.94 -3.72 5.90
C ILE A 43 -6.33 -2.46 6.56
N PRO A 44 -5.71 -1.54 5.79
CA PRO A 44 -5.21 -0.27 6.30
C PRO A 44 -6.32 0.61 6.90
N ARG A 45 -5.97 1.63 7.69
CA ARG A 45 -6.97 2.63 8.11
C ARG A 45 -7.31 3.57 6.96
N PRO A 46 -8.46 4.27 6.99
CA PRO A 46 -8.81 5.23 5.94
C PRO A 46 -7.72 6.29 5.67
N GLU A 47 -7.05 6.77 6.72
CA GLU A 47 -5.91 7.69 6.63
C GLU A 47 -4.73 7.07 5.85
N ASP A 48 -4.37 5.83 6.18
CA ASP A 48 -3.28 5.09 5.52
C ASP A 48 -3.63 4.79 4.06
N MET A 49 -4.87 4.40 3.78
CA MET A 49 -5.33 4.14 2.41
C MET A 49 -5.21 5.38 1.54
N ARG A 50 -5.56 6.56 2.09
CA ARG A 50 -5.40 7.83 1.38
C ARG A 50 -3.93 8.09 1.06
N LEU A 51 -3.03 7.89 2.02
CA LEU A 51 -1.60 8.09 1.81
C LEU A 51 -1.02 7.10 0.80
N ILE A 52 -1.45 5.84 0.83
CA ILE A 52 -1.05 4.83 -0.16
C ILE A 52 -1.57 5.21 -1.55
N ASN A 53 -2.82 5.66 -1.65
CA ASN A 53 -3.40 6.10 -2.91
C ASN A 53 -2.60 7.28 -3.51
N LEU A 54 -2.23 8.26 -2.69
CA LEU A 54 -1.36 9.36 -3.11
C LEU A 54 0.04 8.87 -3.53
N ALA A 55 0.69 8.04 -2.70
CA ALA A 55 2.04 7.54 -2.94
C ALA A 55 2.17 6.63 -4.18
N THR A 56 1.03 6.13 -4.68
CA THR A 56 0.91 5.28 -5.87
C THR A 56 0.26 6.02 -7.04
N ASP A 57 0.14 7.34 -6.97
CA ASP A 57 -0.47 8.17 -8.02
C ASP A 57 -1.86 7.69 -8.46
N GLY A 58 -2.64 7.20 -7.50
CA GLY A 58 -4.00 6.70 -7.71
C GLY A 58 -4.10 5.25 -8.19
N ILE A 59 -2.97 4.57 -8.44
CA ILE A 59 -2.96 3.20 -9.00
C ILE A 59 -3.50 2.18 -7.99
N VAL A 60 -3.15 2.31 -6.72
CA VAL A 60 -3.72 1.50 -5.63
C VAL A 60 -4.84 2.32 -5.00
N ARG A 61 -6.09 1.89 -5.22
CA ARG A 61 -7.29 2.57 -4.70
C ARG A 61 -7.67 2.00 -3.34
N PRO A 62 -8.34 2.76 -2.47
CA PRO A 62 -8.86 2.25 -1.19
C PRO A 62 -9.70 0.97 -1.36
N ASP A 63 -10.53 0.92 -2.41
CA ASP A 63 -11.39 -0.23 -2.71
C ASP A 63 -10.58 -1.51 -3.00
N ASP A 64 -9.35 -1.39 -3.51
CA ASP A 64 -8.47 -2.53 -3.80
C ASP A 64 -8.07 -3.32 -2.55
N PHE A 65 -8.18 -2.73 -1.35
CA PHE A 65 -7.93 -3.43 -0.08
C PHE A 65 -9.11 -4.28 0.39
N TYR A 66 -10.30 -4.06 -0.15
CA TYR A 66 -11.53 -4.78 0.21
C TYR A 66 -11.90 -5.87 -0.79
N LEU A 67 -11.35 -5.79 -2.01
CA LEU A 67 -11.53 -6.80 -3.04
C LEU A 67 -10.64 -8.01 -2.73
N THR A 68 -11.10 -8.89 -1.84
CA THR A 68 -10.57 -10.25 -1.72
C THR A 68 -11.08 -11.04 -2.92
N GLU A 69 -10.18 -11.64 -3.70
CA GLU A 69 -10.58 -12.60 -4.73
C GLU A 69 -11.27 -13.77 -4.03
N THR A 70 -12.60 -13.78 -4.08
CA THR A 70 -13.41 -14.96 -3.85
C THR A 70 -13.09 -15.93 -5.00
N SER A 71 -12.21 -16.89 -4.72
CA SER A 71 -12.07 -18.12 -5.52
C SER A 71 -13.05 -19.18 -5.00
#